data_AF-A0A7C1QW08-F1
#
_entry.id   AF-A0A7C1QW08-F1
#
_cell.length_a   1.000
_cell.length_b   1.000
_cell.length_c   1.000
_cell.angle_alpha   90.00
_cell.angle_beta   90.00
_cell.angle_gamma   90.00
#
_symmetry.space_group_name_H-M   'P 1'
#
loop_
_entity.id
_entity.type
_entity.pdbx_description
1 polymer ?
#
loop_
_entity_poly.entity_id
_entity_poly.type
_entity_poly.pdbx_seq_one_letter_code
_entity_poly.pdbx_strand_id
1 'polypeptide(L)'
;MNENERLMVYELDDSGEKKKVEVSEEELQIFLISHPEQVFVIIREDLRRIFIWKGPKSPIRSRFVSSRTTIVLQEELRMECGLRPCKIISVDVGDEPLEFLSAFNFPHTGIALKKIMRMMGEVKKLTLTRRYLPEIFNADLLENSKTDGLPTFKPLTLGYFKSCGILIRFHDTKVKFFKD
;
A
#
# COMPACT_ATOMS: atom_id res chain seq x y z
N MET A 1 18.78 -20.87 4.99
CA MET A 1 17.92 -20.05 4.12
C MET A 1 17.83 -18.69 4.75
N ASN A 2 18.42 -17.70 4.09
CA ASN A 2 18.51 -16.34 4.61
C ASN A 2 17.14 -15.65 4.49
N GLU A 3 16.85 -14.70 5.37
CA GLU A 3 15.61 -13.91 5.36
C GLU A 3 15.36 -13.24 4.00
N ASN A 4 16.42 -12.86 3.28
CA ASN A 4 16.37 -12.23 1.96
C ASN A 4 15.85 -13.12 0.80
N GLU A 5 15.69 -14.43 0.99
CA GLU A 5 15.17 -15.33 -0.06
C GLU A 5 13.63 -15.46 -0.04
N ARG A 6 12.95 -14.88 0.96
CA ARG A 6 11.50 -15.06 1.14
C ARG A 6 10.63 -14.02 0.43
N LEU A 7 11.19 -12.84 0.19
CA LEU A 7 10.52 -11.71 -0.44
C LEU A 7 11.18 -11.39 -1.78
N MET A 8 10.39 -11.37 -2.85
CA MET A 8 10.84 -10.88 -4.15
C MET A 8 9.83 -9.87 -4.69
N VAL A 9 10.33 -8.76 -5.23
CA VAL A 9 9.48 -7.70 -5.77
C VAL A 9 9.88 -7.44 -7.22
N TYR A 10 8.87 -7.41 -8.09
CA TYR A 10 9.03 -7.10 -9.50
C TYR A 10 8.13 -5.95 -9.87
N GLU A 11 8.68 -4.98 -10.57
CA GLU A 11 7.94 -3.93 -11.25
C GLU A 11 7.48 -4.45 -12.62
N LEU A 12 6.23 -4.16 -12.98
CA LEU A 12 5.68 -4.45 -14.30
C LEU A 12 5.39 -3.16 -15.05
N ASP A 13 5.81 -3.12 -16.31
CA ASP A 13 5.43 -2.06 -17.24
C ASP A 13 4.11 -2.39 -17.98
N ASP A 14 3.74 -1.55 -18.97
CA ASP A 14 2.54 -1.76 -19.80
C ASP A 14 2.72 -2.75 -20.96
N SER A 15 3.97 -3.20 -21.20
CA SER A 15 4.34 -4.23 -22.17
C SER A 15 4.29 -5.64 -21.56
N GLY A 16 4.38 -5.73 -20.23
CA GLY A 16 4.52 -6.96 -19.48
C GLY A 16 5.97 -7.35 -19.21
N GLU A 17 6.92 -6.46 -19.49
CA GLU A 17 8.30 -6.58 -19.03
C GLU A 17 8.34 -6.47 -17.51
N LYS A 18 9.24 -7.23 -16.90
CA LYS A 18 9.35 -7.44 -15.46
C LYS A 18 10.76 -7.11 -15.02
N LYS A 19 10.89 -6.11 -14.15
CA LYS A 19 12.16 -5.69 -13.59
C LYS A 19 12.19 -6.01 -12.11
N LYS A 20 13.18 -6.80 -11.68
CA LYS A 20 13.37 -7.07 -10.25
C LYS A 20 13.76 -5.78 -9.55
N VAL A 21 13.12 -5.51 -8.41
CA VAL A 21 13.40 -4.37 -7.56
C VAL A 21 13.99 -4.85 -6.24
N GLU A 22 15.09 -4.23 -5.83
CA GLU A 22 15.63 -4.43 -4.49
C GLU A 22 14.93 -3.49 -3.52
N VAL A 23 14.17 -4.07 -2.61
CA VAL A 23 13.47 -3.37 -1.53
C VAL A 23 13.38 -4.30 -0.34
N SER A 24 13.68 -3.78 0.85
CA SER A 24 13.54 -4.53 2.10
C SER A 24 12.07 -4.68 2.48
N GLU A 25 11.73 -5.64 3.35
CA GLU A 25 10.35 -5.82 3.81
C GLU A 25 9.86 -4.59 4.59
N GLU A 26 10.76 -3.96 5.36
CA GLU A 26 10.48 -2.77 6.16
C GLU A 26 10.20 -1.53 5.30
N GLU A 27 10.84 -1.42 4.15
CA GLU A 27 10.68 -0.30 3.22
C GLU A 27 9.56 -0.53 2.21
N LEU A 28 9.10 -1.77 2.05
CA LEU A 28 8.14 -2.16 1.01
C LEU A 28 6.89 -1.28 1.02
N GLN A 29 6.34 -0.99 2.19
CA GLN A 29 5.14 -0.16 2.29
C GLN A 29 5.37 1.23 1.67
N ILE A 30 6.42 1.91 2.13
CA ILE A 30 6.79 3.25 1.67
C ILE A 30 7.10 3.20 0.17
N PHE A 31 7.83 2.18 -0.26
CA PHE A 31 8.20 1.99 -1.65
C PHE A 31 6.99 1.88 -2.58
N LEU A 32 6.02 1.00 -2.29
CA LEU A 32 4.82 0.83 -3.11
C LEU A 32 4.05 2.16 -3.22
N ILE A 33 3.88 2.82 -2.08
CA ILE A 33 3.18 4.09 -1.95
C ILE A 33 3.84 5.19 -2.79
N SER A 34 5.16 5.25 -2.82
CA SER A 34 5.94 6.24 -3.58
C SER A 34 5.84 6.06 -5.10
N HIS A 35 5.29 4.94 -5.59
CA HIS A 35 5.17 4.63 -7.01
C HIS A 35 3.72 4.35 -7.42
N PRO A 36 2.82 5.35 -7.33
CA PRO A 36 1.38 5.17 -7.52
C PRO A 36 0.98 4.84 -8.97
N GLU A 37 1.88 5.06 -9.92
CA GLU A 37 1.70 4.80 -11.36
C GLU A 37 2.06 3.35 -11.74
N GLN A 38 2.62 2.58 -10.81
CA GLN A 38 3.21 1.29 -11.11
C GLN A 38 2.36 0.11 -10.67
N VAL A 39 2.61 -1.05 -11.28
CA VAL A 39 2.09 -2.34 -10.82
C VAL A 39 3.27 -3.17 -10.34
N PHE A 40 3.14 -3.74 -9.14
CA PHE A 40 4.18 -4.58 -8.56
C PHE A 40 3.67 -6.00 -8.35
N VAL A 41 4.53 -6.99 -8.62
CA VAL A 41 4.35 -8.38 -8.24
C VAL A 41 5.24 -8.66 -7.05
N ILE A 42 4.63 -8.98 -5.92
CA ILE A 42 5.28 -9.17 -4.63
C ILE A 42 5.11 -10.63 -4.23
N ILE A 43 6.21 -11.36 -4.20
CA ILE A 43 6.22 -12.80 -3.91
C ILE A 43 6.67 -12.98 -2.46
N ARG A 44 5.81 -13.63 -1.67
CA ARG A 44 6.12 -14.11 -0.31
C ARG A 44 6.11 -15.63 -0.35
N GLU A 45 7.29 -16.21 -0.60
CA GLU A 45 7.42 -17.65 -0.76
C GLU A 45 7.09 -18.39 0.55
N ASP A 46 7.48 -17.81 1.68
CA ASP A 46 7.16 -18.31 3.02
C ASP A 46 5.66 -18.45 3.26
N LEU A 47 4.85 -17.54 2.70
CA LEU A 47 3.39 -17.58 2.77
C LEU A 47 2.74 -18.34 1.61
N ARG A 48 3.54 -18.78 0.62
CA ARG A 48 3.08 -19.28 -0.68
C ARG A 48 2.06 -18.35 -1.33
N ARG A 49 2.38 -17.06 -1.36
CA ARG A 49 1.54 -16.00 -1.94
C ARG A 49 2.30 -15.16 -2.94
N ILE A 50 1.58 -14.76 -3.99
CA ILE A 50 2.00 -13.71 -4.90
C ILE A 50 0.93 -12.64 -4.87
N PHE A 51 1.29 -11.41 -4.53
CA PHE A 51 0.40 -10.27 -4.50
C PHE A 51 0.68 -9.39 -5.72
N ILE A 52 -0.37 -9.07 -6.47
CA ILE A 52 -0.30 -8.11 -7.57
C ILE A 52 -0.82 -6.78 -7.01
N TRP A 53 0.09 -5.92 -6.58
CA TRP A 53 -0.24 -4.59 -6.10
C TRP A 53 -0.41 -3.64 -7.27
N LYS A 54 -1.57 -3.00 -7.37
CA LYS A 54 -1.89 -2.06 -8.45
C LYS A 54 -1.92 -0.65 -7.90
N GLY A 55 -0.96 0.16 -8.29
CA GLY A 55 -0.91 1.56 -7.88
C GLY A 55 -2.19 2.30 -8.29
N PRO A 56 -2.68 3.25 -7.47
CA PRO A 56 -3.98 3.87 -7.67
C PRO A 56 -4.09 4.62 -9.00
N LYS A 57 -2.96 5.05 -9.57
CA LYS A 57 -2.89 5.77 -10.84
C LYS A 57 -2.36 4.92 -12.01
N SER A 58 -1.92 3.69 -11.72
CA SER A 58 -1.37 2.79 -12.75
C SER A 58 -2.30 2.60 -13.95
N PRO A 59 -1.75 2.58 -15.19
CA PRO A 59 -2.54 2.43 -16.41
C PRO A 59 -3.39 1.16 -16.40
N ILE A 60 -4.58 1.26 -16.98
CA ILE A 60 -5.51 0.12 -17.13
C ILE A 60 -4.82 -1.07 -17.81
N ARG A 61 -4.04 -0.79 -18.86
CA ARG A 61 -3.31 -1.82 -19.61
C ARG A 61 -2.34 -2.60 -18.73
N SER A 62 -1.50 -1.93 -17.94
CA SER A 62 -0.56 -2.58 -17.01
C SER A 62 -1.29 -3.46 -15.99
N ARG A 63 -2.44 -2.99 -15.46
CA ARG A 63 -3.27 -3.79 -14.54
C ARG A 63 -3.80 -5.07 -15.19
N PHE A 64 -4.23 -5.02 -16.44
CA PHE A 64 -4.70 -6.21 -17.17
C PHE A 64 -3.57 -7.18 -17.48
N VAL A 65 -2.45 -6.67 -18.01
CA VAL A 65 -1.29 -7.50 -18.40
C VAL A 65 -0.67 -8.19 -17.18
N SER A 66 -0.69 -7.53 -16.02
CA SER A 66 -0.08 -8.05 -14.79
C SER A 66 -0.51 -9.45 -14.39
N SER A 67 -1.79 -9.80 -14.56
CA SER A 67 -2.29 -11.13 -14.18
C SER A 67 -1.66 -12.23 -15.02
N ARG A 68 -1.53 -12.01 -16.33
CA ARG A 68 -0.88 -12.97 -17.24
C ARG A 68 0.62 -13.01 -17.01
N THR A 69 1.27 -11.85 -16.89
CA THR A 69 2.72 -11.77 -16.66
C THR A 69 3.11 -12.44 -15.34
N THR A 70 2.28 -12.33 -14.30
CA THR A 70 2.53 -12.98 -13.00
C THR A 70 2.50 -14.50 -13.09
N ILE A 71 1.59 -15.07 -13.88
CA ILE A 71 1.54 -16.53 -14.10
C ILE A 71 2.82 -17.00 -14.78
N VAL A 72 3.27 -16.28 -15.80
CA VAL A 72 4.50 -16.59 -16.53
C VAL A 72 5.72 -16.45 -15.61
N LEU A 73 5.81 -15.37 -14.83
CA LEU A 73 6.89 -15.14 -13.87
C LEU A 73 6.97 -16.25 -12.81
N GLN A 74 5.83 -16.70 -12.28
CA GLN A 74 5.82 -17.82 -11.33
C GLN A 74 6.38 -19.11 -11.96
N GLU A 75 6.06 -19.39 -13.22
CA GLU A 75 6.55 -20.58 -13.92
C GLU A 75 8.05 -20.48 -14.20
N GLU A 76 8.55 -19.31 -14.61
CA GLU A 76 9.98 -19.05 -14.78
C GLU A 76 10.74 -19.28 -13.47
N LEU A 77 10.29 -18.66 -12.37
CA LEU A 77 10.91 -18.84 -11.05
C LEU A 77 10.82 -20.30 -10.56
N ARG A 78 9.77 -21.03 -10.93
CA ARG A 78 9.68 -22.46 -10.64
C ARG A 78 10.80 -23.24 -11.35
N MET A 79 11.08 -22.92 -12.61
CA MET A 79 12.12 -23.59 -13.39
C MET A 79 13.54 -23.17 -12.98
N GLU A 80 13.76 -21.88 -12.71
CA GLU A 80 15.09 -21.32 -12.44
C GLU A 80 15.57 -21.58 -11.01
N CYS A 81 14.70 -21.39 -10.02
CA CYS A 81 15.07 -21.46 -8.61
C CYS A 81 14.18 -22.38 -7.77
N GLY A 82 13.30 -23.16 -8.40
CA GLY A 82 12.47 -24.16 -7.71
C GLY A 82 11.32 -23.56 -6.89
N LEU A 83 10.89 -22.33 -7.23
CA LEU A 83 9.78 -21.66 -6.54
C LEU A 83 8.55 -22.57 -6.46
N ARG A 84 8.04 -22.77 -5.25
CA ARG A 84 6.83 -23.57 -5.03
C ARG A 84 5.58 -22.86 -5.55
N PRO A 85 4.53 -23.60 -5.96
CA PRO A 85 3.29 -22.97 -6.41
C PRO A 85 2.72 -22.04 -5.33
N CYS A 86 2.33 -20.84 -5.74
CA CYS A 86 1.80 -19.78 -4.90
C CYS A 86 0.41 -19.37 -5.36
N LYS A 87 -0.44 -18.99 -4.41
CA LYS A 87 -1.74 -18.39 -4.72
C LYS A 87 -1.53 -16.93 -5.12
N ILE A 88 -2.02 -16.57 -6.31
CA ILE A 88 -1.99 -15.20 -6.82
C ILE A 88 -3.19 -14.42 -6.25
N ILE A 89 -2.94 -13.23 -5.72
CA ILE A 89 -3.93 -12.35 -5.09
C ILE A 89 -3.80 -10.96 -5.72
N SER A 90 -4.89 -10.46 -6.27
CA SER A 90 -4.97 -9.08 -6.73
C SER A 90 -5.16 -8.14 -5.55
N VAL A 91 -4.40 -7.05 -5.53
CA VAL A 91 -4.44 -6.03 -4.48
C VAL A 91 -4.66 -4.67 -5.13
N ASP A 92 -5.91 -4.20 -5.04
CA ASP A 92 -6.29 -2.87 -5.49
C ASP A 92 -6.18 -1.90 -4.31
N VAL A 93 -5.52 -0.76 -4.51
CA VAL A 93 -5.29 0.21 -3.43
C VAL A 93 -6.63 0.74 -2.88
N GLY A 94 -6.76 0.69 -1.56
CA GLY A 94 -7.97 0.98 -0.81
C GLY A 94 -8.97 -0.18 -0.71
N ASP A 95 -8.71 -1.31 -1.37
CA ASP A 95 -9.47 -2.55 -1.26
C ASP A 95 -8.55 -3.74 -0.97
N GLU A 96 -7.50 -3.49 -0.18
CA GLU A 96 -6.47 -4.46 0.10
C GLU A 96 -7.04 -5.65 0.92
N PRO A 97 -6.86 -6.89 0.45
CA PRO A 97 -7.29 -8.07 1.19
C PRO A 97 -6.61 -8.14 2.57
N LEU A 98 -7.34 -8.60 3.59
CA LEU A 98 -6.78 -8.82 4.94
C LEU A 98 -5.51 -9.70 4.91
N GLU A 99 -5.47 -10.67 3.99
CA GLU A 99 -4.32 -11.55 3.77
C GLU A 99 -3.08 -10.77 3.30
N PHE A 100 -3.24 -9.75 2.46
CA PHE A 100 -2.15 -8.86 2.05
C PHE A 100 -1.69 -7.97 3.21
N LEU A 101 -2.65 -7.35 3.90
CA LEU A 101 -2.35 -6.46 5.02
C LEU A 101 -1.60 -7.20 6.13
N SER A 102 -2.05 -8.42 6.46
CA SER A 102 -1.40 -9.26 7.47
C SER A 102 -0.02 -9.74 7.03
N ALA A 103 0.16 -10.04 5.73
CA ALA A 103 1.43 -10.53 5.20
C ALA A 103 2.58 -9.55 5.43
N PHE A 104 2.33 -8.25 5.27
CA PHE A 104 3.36 -7.20 5.37
C PHE A 104 3.22 -6.33 6.63
N ASN A 105 2.39 -6.76 7.57
CA ASN A 105 2.02 -5.98 8.76
C ASN A 105 1.59 -4.54 8.41
N PHE A 106 0.93 -4.37 7.25
CA PHE A 106 0.41 -3.09 6.85
C PHE A 106 -0.80 -2.77 7.72
N PRO A 107 -0.89 -1.53 8.24
CA PRO A 107 -2.07 -1.14 8.97
C PRO A 107 -3.33 -1.29 8.10
N HIS A 108 -4.48 -1.54 8.71
CA HIS A 108 -5.79 -1.63 8.03
C HIS A 108 -6.28 -0.28 7.44
N THR A 109 -5.36 0.62 7.13
CA THR A 109 -5.52 1.95 6.52
C THR A 109 -6.37 1.99 5.27
N GLY A 110 -6.32 0.95 4.43
CA GLY A 110 -6.91 0.95 3.09
C GLY A 110 -8.37 1.41 3.06
N ILE A 111 -9.17 0.91 4.01
CA ILE A 111 -10.60 1.20 4.11
C ILE A 111 -10.84 2.68 4.53
N ALA A 112 -10.12 3.16 5.53
CA ALA A 112 -10.27 4.54 6.03
C ALA A 112 -9.74 5.57 5.01
N LEU A 113 -8.64 5.23 4.34
CA LEU A 113 -8.02 6.09 3.33
C LEU A 113 -8.87 6.20 2.07
N LYS A 114 -9.42 5.10 1.55
CA LYS A 114 -10.36 5.11 0.41
C LYS A 114 -11.57 5.98 0.70
N LYS A 115 -12.08 5.92 1.93
CA LYS A 115 -13.20 6.76 2.36
C LYS A 115 -12.82 8.24 2.36
N ILE A 116 -11.64 8.61 2.89
CA ILE A 116 -11.13 9.98 2.78
C ILE A 116 -10.94 10.37 1.32
N MET A 117 -10.23 9.58 0.52
CA MET A 117 -9.90 9.91 -0.88
C MET A 117 -11.16 10.10 -1.73
N ARG A 118 -12.19 9.27 -1.53
CA ARG A 118 -13.49 9.43 -2.18
C ARG A 118 -14.15 10.74 -1.77
N MET A 119 -14.23 11.02 -0.47
CA MET A 119 -14.79 12.28 0.04
C MET A 119 -14.00 13.49 -0.46
N MET A 120 -12.67 13.41 -0.51
CA MET A 120 -11.79 14.46 -1.03
C MET A 120 -11.89 14.63 -2.56
N GLY A 121 -12.46 13.66 -3.28
CA GLY A 121 -12.88 13.80 -4.68
C GLY A 121 -14.12 14.68 -4.83
N GLU A 122 -15.03 14.63 -3.87
CA GLU A 122 -16.25 15.43 -3.82
C GLU A 122 -16.00 16.84 -3.25
N VAL A 123 -15.05 16.97 -2.30
CA VAL A 123 -14.69 18.24 -1.66
C VAL A 123 -13.17 18.47 -1.62
N LYS A 124 -12.70 19.68 -1.96
CA LYS A 124 -11.25 20.01 -1.94
C LYS A 124 -10.65 20.06 -0.52
N LYS A 125 -11.48 20.13 0.51
CA LYS A 125 -11.08 20.27 1.91
C LYS A 125 -12.07 19.57 2.83
N LEU A 126 -11.55 18.73 3.72
CA LEU A 126 -12.32 18.08 4.79
C LEU A 126 -11.80 18.52 6.14
N THR A 127 -12.69 18.81 7.09
CA THR A 127 -12.32 19.16 8.47
C THR A 127 -12.99 18.19 9.43
N LEU A 128 -12.20 17.55 10.29
CA LEU A 128 -12.68 16.65 11.33
C LEU A 128 -12.24 17.15 12.70
N THR A 129 -12.97 16.74 13.74
CA THR A 129 -12.52 16.95 15.12
C THR A 129 -11.59 15.80 15.50
N ARG A 130 -10.43 16.10 16.09
CA ARG A 130 -9.39 15.13 16.45
C ARG A 130 -9.91 14.02 17.38
N ARG A 131 -10.92 14.32 18.21
CA ARG A 131 -11.56 13.33 19.10
C ARG A 131 -12.18 12.15 18.34
N TYR A 132 -12.60 12.36 17.09
CA TYR A 132 -13.21 11.33 16.26
C TYR A 132 -12.18 10.56 15.42
N LEU A 133 -10.89 10.92 15.45
CA LEU A 133 -9.87 10.18 14.70
C LEU A 133 -9.80 8.70 15.10
N PRO A 134 -9.85 8.32 16.39
CA PRO A 134 -9.84 6.90 16.79
C PRO A 134 -11.07 6.10 16.33
N GLU A 135 -12.20 6.77 16.07
CA GLU A 135 -13.39 6.12 15.53
C GLU A 135 -13.28 5.86 14.02
N ILE A 136 -12.39 6.59 13.34
CA ILE A 136 -12.23 6.57 11.87
C ILE A 136 -10.96 5.81 11.47
N PHE A 137 -9.91 5.85 12.30
CA PHE A 137 -8.60 5.25 12.06
C PHE A 137 -8.21 4.36 13.24
N ASN A 138 -7.61 3.21 12.93
CA ASN A 138 -7.09 2.29 13.94
C ASN A 138 -5.97 2.95 14.78
N ALA A 139 -5.85 2.56 16.05
CA ALA A 139 -4.79 2.95 16.98
C ALA A 139 -3.38 2.72 16.41
N ASP A 140 -3.18 1.75 15.51
CA ASP A 140 -1.88 1.52 14.86
C ASP A 140 -1.40 2.71 14.01
N LEU A 141 -2.30 3.61 13.63
CA LEU A 141 -2.03 4.79 12.80
C LEU A 141 -1.98 6.08 13.59
N LEU A 142 -2.48 6.01 14.81
CA LEU A 142 -2.62 7.15 15.67
C LEU A 142 -1.59 7.08 16.77
N GLU A 143 -1.21 8.25 17.23
CA GLU A 143 -0.49 8.43 18.47
C GLU A 143 -1.11 9.62 19.20
N ASN A 144 -0.78 9.77 20.48
CA ASN A 144 -1.16 10.96 21.21
C ASN A 144 -0.10 12.03 20.98
N SER A 145 -0.52 13.22 20.56
CA SER A 145 0.38 14.35 20.40
C SER A 145 1.07 14.66 21.72
N LYS A 146 2.39 14.87 21.67
CA LYS A 146 3.19 15.23 22.85
C LYS A 146 2.88 16.64 23.38
N THR A 147 2.25 17.50 22.57
CA THR A 147 1.97 18.89 22.96
C THR A 147 0.62 19.06 23.65
N ASP A 148 -0.41 18.36 23.21
CA ASP A 148 -1.79 18.56 23.65
C ASP A 148 -2.53 17.27 24.04
N GLY A 149 -1.86 16.11 23.95
CA GLY A 149 -2.42 14.81 24.32
C GLY A 149 -3.53 14.30 23.40
N LEU A 150 -3.93 15.07 22.39
CA LEU A 150 -5.02 14.69 21.49
C LEU A 150 -4.51 13.71 20.40
N PRO A 151 -5.38 12.84 19.85
CA PRO A 151 -5.00 11.95 18.77
C PRO A 151 -4.44 12.70 17.56
N THR A 152 -3.32 12.22 17.03
CA THR A 152 -2.67 12.66 15.81
C THR A 152 -2.24 11.43 15.00
N PHE A 153 -1.84 11.62 13.74
CA PHE A 153 -1.30 10.54 12.93
C PHE A 153 0.18 10.34 13.21
N LYS A 154 0.62 9.08 13.25
CA LYS A 154 2.05 8.73 13.31
C LYS A 154 2.79 9.32 12.10
N PRO A 155 4.11 9.61 12.20
CA PRO A 155 4.87 10.24 11.12
C PRO A 155 4.82 9.46 9.79
N LEU A 156 4.90 8.12 9.85
CA LEU A 156 4.79 7.27 8.67
C LEU A 156 3.42 7.41 7.98
N THR A 157 2.35 7.47 8.77
CA THR A 157 0.99 7.68 8.26
C THR A 157 0.83 9.04 7.59
N LEU A 158 1.42 10.10 8.16
CA LEU A 158 1.44 11.43 7.53
C LEU A 158 2.21 11.44 6.21
N GLY A 159 3.35 10.74 6.16
CA GLY A 159 4.11 10.52 4.93
C GLY A 159 3.27 9.86 3.84
N TYR A 160 2.51 8.82 4.21
CA TYR A 160 1.60 8.12 3.30
C TYR A 160 0.52 9.05 2.73
N PHE A 161 -0.18 9.79 3.59
CA PHE A 161 -1.19 10.74 3.13
C PHE A 161 -0.62 11.74 2.13
N LYS A 162 0.59 12.26 2.41
CA LYS A 162 1.26 13.23 1.52
C LYS A 162 1.58 12.63 0.16
N SER A 163 2.10 11.41 0.07
CA SER A 163 2.33 10.72 -1.22
C SER A 163 1.05 10.48 -2.02
N CYS A 164 -0.11 10.39 -1.35
CA CYS A 164 -1.41 10.32 -2.01
C CYS A 164 -1.97 11.70 -2.43
N GLY A 165 -1.19 12.78 -2.30
CA GLY A 165 -1.64 14.14 -2.57
C GLY A 165 -2.59 14.70 -1.50
N ILE A 166 -2.54 14.15 -0.28
CA ILE A 166 -3.35 14.61 0.85
C ILE A 166 -2.44 15.32 1.86
N LEU A 167 -2.61 16.63 1.95
CA LEU A 167 -1.97 17.44 3.00
C LEU A 167 -2.85 17.43 4.25
N ILE A 168 -2.24 17.23 5.41
CA ILE A 168 -2.92 17.22 6.70
C ILE A 168 -2.39 18.36 7.56
N ARG A 169 -3.28 19.18 8.13
CA ARG A 169 -2.94 20.23 9.09
C ARG A 169 -3.75 20.08 10.37
N PHE A 170 -3.06 20.06 11.50
CA PHE A 170 -3.67 20.03 12.82
C PHE A 170 -3.81 21.44 13.39
N HIS A 171 -4.93 21.74 14.04
CA HIS A 171 -5.25 23.02 14.68
C HIS A 171 -6.06 22.77 15.95
N ASP A 172 -5.47 22.92 17.14
CA ASP A 172 -6.08 22.58 18.43
C ASP A 172 -6.85 21.25 18.36
N THR A 173 -8.18 21.33 18.32
CA THR A 173 -9.11 20.20 18.34
C THR A 173 -9.50 19.71 16.94
N LYS A 174 -9.02 20.34 15.88
CA LYS A 174 -9.41 20.07 14.48
C LYS A 174 -8.23 19.54 13.67
N VAL A 175 -8.54 18.69 12.71
CA VAL A 175 -7.62 18.24 11.67
C VAL A 175 -8.25 18.54 10.32
N LYS A 176 -7.46 19.12 9.42
CA LYS A 176 -7.87 19.52 8.08
C LYS A 176 -7.10 18.71 7.06
N PHE A 177 -7.83 18.08 6.14
CA PHE A 177 -7.29 17.40 4.99
C PHE A 177 -7.48 18.29 3.77
N PHE A 178 -6.44 18.43 2.95
CA PHE A 178 -6.46 19.17 1.70
C PHE A 178 -5.99 18.24 0.59
N LYS A 179 -6.65 18.31 -0.56
CA LYS A 179 -6.22 17.59 -1.76
C LYS A 179 -5.41 18.57 -2.60
N ASP A 180 -4.16 18.21 -2.87
CA ASP A 180 -3.33 18.89 -3.87
C ASP A 180 -3.89 18.66 -5.29
#